data_AF-A0A3D1HAB1-F1
#
_entry.id   AF-A0A3D1HAB1-F1
#
_cell.length_a   1.000
_cell.length_b   1.000
_cell.length_c   1.000
_cell.angle_alpha   90.00
_cell.angle_beta   90.00
_cell.angle_gamma   90.00
#
_symmetry.space_group_name_H-M   'P 1'
#
loop_
_entity.id
_entity.type
_entity.pdbx_description
1 polymer ?
#
loop_
_entity_poly.entity_id
_entity_poly.type
_entity_poly.pdbx_seq_one_letter_code
_entity_poly.pdbx_strand_id
1 'polypeptide(L)'
;GIACSQKAMYPDWLSLTGDGYVAEMYKKYGRIISPMGCRAFLSPWYERGGIKPADENDKPIFVGRFNIGAVSLHLPMIYAKAQQESRDFFEVLDYYLNLIRRIHCRTYEYLGEMKASTNPLAYCEGGFLGGHLGIHDKIKPLLCSATASFGITALNELEQLADKKSIAEDGDFAIKTMEFINKRIGEFKEEDGHLYAIYGTPAENLCGLQIQQFRKKYG
;
A
#
# COMPACT_ATOMS: atom_id res chain seq x y z
N GLY A 1 -11.79 -4.52 -26.53
CA GLY A 1 -10.55 -4.40 -25.75
C GLY A 1 -9.41 -3.90 -26.60
N ILE A 2 -8.74 -4.79 -27.33
CA ILE A 2 -7.50 -4.50 -28.10
C ILE A 2 -7.64 -3.29 -29.04
N ALA A 3 -8.69 -3.27 -29.88
CA ALA A 3 -8.91 -2.15 -30.81
C ALA A 3 -9.14 -0.78 -30.13
N CYS A 4 -9.59 -0.76 -28.88
CA CYS A 4 -9.74 0.47 -28.08
C CYS A 4 -8.38 0.91 -27.53
N SER A 5 -7.64 -0.02 -26.92
CA SER A 5 -6.31 0.25 -26.33
C SER A 5 -5.31 0.74 -27.37
N GLN A 6 -5.36 0.21 -28.60
CA GLN A 6 -4.54 0.71 -29.71
C GLN A 6 -4.79 2.18 -30.07
N LYS A 7 -5.98 2.71 -29.78
CA LYS A 7 -6.38 4.09 -30.14
C LYS A 7 -6.41 5.05 -28.96
N ALA A 8 -6.55 4.53 -27.74
CA ALA A 8 -6.84 5.32 -26.55
C ALA A 8 -6.07 4.87 -25.29
N MET A 9 -5.04 4.02 -25.44
CA MET A 9 -4.25 3.37 -24.37
C MET A 9 -5.05 2.37 -23.52
N TYR A 10 -6.20 2.77 -23.00
CA TYR A 10 -7.12 1.95 -22.21
C TYR A 10 -7.99 1.01 -23.06
N PRO A 11 -8.51 -0.11 -22.51
CA PRO A 11 -8.43 -0.52 -21.11
C PRO A 11 -7.09 -1.17 -20.74
N ASP A 12 -6.71 -0.99 -19.47
CA ASP A 12 -5.69 -1.82 -18.81
C ASP A 12 -6.26 -3.21 -18.54
N TRP A 13 -5.38 -4.20 -18.39
CA TRP A 13 -5.76 -5.60 -18.21
C TRP A 13 -5.23 -6.14 -16.89
N LEU A 14 -6.08 -6.84 -16.14
CA LEU A 14 -5.70 -7.58 -14.94
C LEU A 14 -5.75 -9.08 -15.23
N SER A 15 -4.65 -9.77 -14.94
CA SER A 15 -4.60 -11.23 -15.06
C SER A 15 -5.31 -11.87 -13.88
N LEU A 16 -6.39 -12.62 -14.16
CA LEU A 16 -7.13 -13.39 -13.15
C LEU A 16 -6.69 -14.86 -13.08
N THR A 17 -5.93 -15.31 -14.07
CA THR A 17 -5.51 -16.71 -14.23
C THR A 17 -4.03 -16.93 -14.03
N GLY A 18 -3.21 -15.86 -14.02
CA GLY A 18 -1.78 -15.93 -13.74
C GLY A 18 -1.47 -16.14 -12.26
N ASP A 19 -0.28 -15.72 -11.86
CA ASP A 19 0.21 -15.83 -10.49
C ASP A 19 0.19 -14.48 -9.77
N GLY A 20 0.20 -14.52 -8.44
CA GLY A 20 0.20 -13.34 -7.59
C GLY A 20 -1.16 -12.97 -7.02
N TYR A 21 -1.14 -11.95 -6.16
CA TYR A 21 -2.22 -11.64 -5.22
C TYR A 21 -3.62 -11.54 -5.84
N VAL A 22 -3.77 -10.82 -6.96
CA VAL A 22 -5.08 -10.64 -7.62
C VAL A 22 -5.62 -11.96 -8.17
N ALA A 23 -4.78 -12.72 -8.86
CA ALA A 23 -5.17 -13.99 -9.45
C ALA A 23 -5.45 -15.05 -8.38
N GLU A 24 -4.64 -15.12 -7.33
CA GLU A 24 -4.86 -16.02 -6.19
C GLU A 24 -6.20 -15.74 -5.49
N MET A 25 -6.52 -14.47 -5.23
CA MET A 25 -7.78 -14.08 -4.62
C MET A 25 -8.97 -14.42 -5.51
N TYR A 26 -8.85 -14.23 -6.82
CA TYR A 26 -9.88 -14.61 -7.77
C TYR A 26 -10.07 -16.13 -7.83
N LYS A 27 -8.99 -16.91 -7.98
CA LYS A 27 -9.03 -18.38 -8.03
C LYS A 27 -9.64 -18.98 -6.76
N LYS A 28 -9.29 -18.44 -5.59
CA LYS A 28 -9.76 -18.95 -4.30
C LYS A 28 -11.19 -18.54 -3.97
N TYR A 29 -11.55 -17.28 -4.20
CA TYR A 29 -12.81 -16.72 -3.69
C TYR A 29 -13.82 -16.33 -4.79
N GLY A 30 -13.43 -16.36 -6.07
CA GLY A 30 -14.23 -15.82 -7.16
C GLY A 30 -14.50 -14.33 -7.02
N ARG A 31 -13.58 -13.59 -6.36
CA ARG A 31 -13.69 -12.15 -6.09
C ARG A 31 -12.59 -11.41 -6.83
N ILE A 32 -12.99 -10.42 -7.63
CA ILE A 32 -12.05 -9.56 -8.37
C ILE A 32 -11.64 -8.40 -7.47
N ILE A 33 -10.34 -8.15 -7.38
CA ILE A 33 -9.78 -6.96 -6.74
C ILE A 33 -9.58 -5.91 -7.83
N SER A 34 -10.46 -4.91 -7.84
CA SER A 34 -10.26 -3.74 -8.70
C SER A 34 -9.32 -2.75 -7.99
N PRO A 35 -8.33 -2.17 -8.68
CA PRO A 35 -7.50 -1.14 -8.08
C PRO A 35 -8.36 0.08 -7.75
N MET A 36 -8.12 0.68 -6.59
CA MET A 36 -8.65 2.00 -6.28
C MET A 36 -7.75 3.07 -6.90
N GLY A 37 -8.37 4.01 -7.61
CA GLY A 37 -7.63 5.02 -8.37
C GLY A 37 -6.72 4.37 -9.40
N CYS A 38 -5.44 4.76 -9.43
CA CYS A 38 -4.50 4.25 -10.43
C CYS A 38 -4.17 2.77 -10.24
N ARG A 39 -3.76 2.35 -9.03
CA ARG A 39 -3.22 0.99 -8.78
C ARG A 39 -3.17 0.56 -7.31
N ALA A 40 -3.99 1.14 -6.44
CA ALA A 40 -4.01 0.76 -5.03
C ALA A 40 -4.86 -0.51 -4.83
N PHE A 41 -4.21 -1.66 -4.65
CA PHE A 41 -4.87 -2.91 -4.31
C PHE A 41 -4.99 -3.05 -2.79
N LEU A 42 -6.20 -3.28 -2.31
CA LEU A 42 -6.50 -3.42 -0.90
C LEU A 42 -6.03 -4.77 -0.36
N SER A 43 -5.50 -4.80 0.87
CA SER A 43 -5.37 -6.03 1.64
C SER A 43 -6.74 -6.66 1.88
N PRO A 44 -6.85 -8.00 2.01
CA PRO A 44 -8.15 -8.63 2.18
C PRO A 44 -8.78 -8.23 3.52
N TRP A 45 -10.10 -8.04 3.51
CA TRP A 45 -10.93 -7.91 4.70
C TRP A 45 -12.10 -8.86 4.51
N TYR A 46 -12.34 -9.77 5.45
CA TYR A 46 -13.30 -10.84 5.34
C TYR A 46 -14.64 -10.47 5.97
N GLU A 47 -15.73 -10.93 5.36
CA GLU A 47 -17.11 -10.63 5.76
C GLU A 47 -17.36 -10.91 7.25
N ARG A 48 -16.85 -12.03 7.76
CA ARG A 48 -17.05 -12.43 9.17
C ARG A 48 -15.81 -12.23 10.03
N GLY A 49 -14.63 -12.62 9.54
CA GLY A 49 -13.41 -12.64 10.34
C GLY A 49 -12.59 -11.34 10.34
N GLY A 50 -12.95 -10.37 9.50
CA GLY A 50 -12.25 -9.08 9.43
C GLY A 50 -10.85 -9.22 8.82
N ILE A 51 -9.78 -9.09 9.60
CA ILE A 51 -8.40 -9.14 9.05
C ILE A 51 -8.05 -10.54 8.50
N LYS A 52 -8.54 -11.60 9.17
CA LYS A 52 -8.32 -13.00 8.79
C LYS A 52 -9.67 -13.66 8.50
N PRO A 53 -9.72 -14.72 7.67
CA PRO A 53 -10.96 -15.44 7.46
C PRO A 53 -11.41 -16.13 8.76
N ALA A 54 -12.71 -16.10 9.06
CA ALA A 54 -13.28 -16.84 10.19
C ALA A 54 -13.21 -18.37 9.98
N ASP A 55 -13.36 -18.81 8.74
CA ASP A 55 -13.27 -20.20 8.30
C ASP A 55 -12.96 -20.25 6.78
N GLU A 56 -12.83 -21.45 6.21
CA GLU A 56 -12.49 -21.64 4.80
C GLU A 56 -13.54 -21.08 3.83
N ASN A 57 -14.79 -20.89 4.27
CA ASN A 57 -15.89 -20.36 3.48
C ASN A 57 -16.06 -18.85 3.62
N ASP A 58 -15.33 -18.19 4.51
CA ASP A 58 -15.36 -16.74 4.68
C ASP A 58 -14.75 -16.04 3.46
N LYS A 59 -15.41 -14.96 3.00
CA LYS A 59 -15.10 -14.32 1.72
C LYS A 59 -14.55 -12.91 1.94
N PRO A 60 -13.56 -12.48 1.14
CA PRO A 60 -13.08 -11.12 1.21
C PRO A 60 -14.06 -10.14 0.55
N ILE A 61 -14.24 -8.99 1.19
CA ILE A 61 -14.91 -7.81 0.67
C ILE A 61 -13.85 -6.82 0.20
N PHE A 62 -14.05 -6.28 -1.01
CA PHE A 62 -13.22 -5.21 -1.57
C PHE A 62 -14.05 -3.97 -1.92
N VAL A 63 -15.28 -4.16 -2.39
CA VAL A 63 -16.19 -3.08 -2.77
C VAL A 63 -16.61 -2.26 -1.55
N GLY A 64 -16.67 -0.94 -1.70
CA GLY A 64 -17.02 -0.01 -0.62
C GLY A 64 -15.91 0.24 0.39
N ARG A 65 -14.78 -0.50 0.34
CA ARG A 65 -13.62 -0.21 1.19
C ARG A 65 -12.77 0.91 0.61
N PHE A 66 -11.91 1.48 1.44
CA PHE A 66 -11.12 2.65 1.08
C PHE A 66 -9.71 2.60 1.67
N ASN A 67 -8.85 3.47 1.16
CA ASN A 67 -7.49 3.69 1.66
C ASN A 67 -7.41 5.04 2.37
N ILE A 68 -6.73 5.10 3.51
CA ILE A 68 -6.64 6.32 4.34
C ILE A 68 -5.38 7.15 4.11
N GLY A 69 -4.50 6.71 3.22
CA GLY A 69 -3.31 7.45 2.84
C GLY A 69 -2.12 6.54 2.54
N ALA A 70 -1.17 7.11 1.79
CA ALA A 70 0.10 6.49 1.48
C ALA A 70 1.26 7.35 1.98
N VAL A 71 2.26 6.73 2.58
CA VAL A 71 3.54 7.38 2.91
C VAL A 71 4.64 6.63 2.18
N SER A 72 5.40 7.33 1.32
CA SER A 72 6.37 6.70 0.42
C SER A 72 7.79 6.77 0.95
N LEU A 73 8.49 5.64 0.91
CA LEU A 73 9.92 5.54 1.20
C LEU A 73 10.73 6.07 0.02
N HIS A 74 11.80 6.80 0.33
CA HIS A 74 12.86 7.13 -0.64
C HIS A 74 14.00 6.13 -0.44
N LEU A 75 13.87 4.93 -1.01
CA LEU A 75 14.80 3.82 -0.77
C LEU A 75 16.26 4.17 -1.13
N PRO A 76 16.55 4.82 -2.29
CA PRO A 76 17.91 5.28 -2.60
C PRO A 76 18.49 6.23 -1.54
N MET A 77 17.71 7.19 -1.03
CA MET A 77 18.14 8.12 0.02
C MET A 77 18.45 7.39 1.33
N ILE A 78 17.61 6.42 1.70
CA ILE A 78 17.80 5.60 2.90
C ILE A 78 19.09 4.77 2.78
N TYR A 79 19.32 4.17 1.61
CA TYR A 79 20.55 3.41 1.34
C TYR A 79 21.79 4.29 1.45
N ALA A 80 21.81 5.44 0.76
CA ALA A 80 22.94 6.37 0.81
C ALA A 80 23.22 6.89 2.23
N LYS A 81 22.17 7.12 3.03
CA LYS A 81 22.30 7.47 4.45
C LYS A 81 22.94 6.35 5.26
N ALA A 82 22.50 5.10 5.08
CA ALA A 82 23.09 3.96 5.78
C ALA A 82 24.59 3.81 5.47
N GLN A 83 24.97 3.96 4.20
CA GLN A 83 26.37 3.94 3.77
C GLN A 83 27.19 5.07 4.40
N GLN A 84 26.67 6.31 4.39
CA GLN A 84 27.35 7.47 4.98
C GLN A 84 27.56 7.32 6.49
N GLU A 85 26.62 6.67 7.19
CA GLU A 85 26.67 6.44 8.64
C GLU A 85 27.37 5.13 9.02
N SER A 86 27.87 4.37 8.03
CA SER A 86 28.46 3.04 8.23
C SER A 86 27.54 2.10 9.02
N ARG A 87 26.24 2.12 8.74
CA ARG A 87 25.22 1.28 9.38
C ARG A 87 24.65 0.27 8.39
N ASP A 88 24.08 -0.80 8.93
CA ASP A 88 23.35 -1.77 8.12
C ASP A 88 22.11 -1.12 7.47
N PHE A 89 21.90 -1.39 6.18
CA PHE A 89 20.79 -0.80 5.43
C PHE A 89 19.42 -1.22 5.99
N PHE A 90 19.25 -2.48 6.37
CA PHE A 90 17.97 -3.00 6.85
C PHE A 90 17.65 -2.46 8.25
N GLU A 91 18.67 -2.19 9.08
CA GLU A 91 18.51 -1.48 10.35
C GLU A 91 17.97 -0.06 10.13
N VAL A 92 18.56 0.70 9.21
CA VAL A 92 18.11 2.08 8.90
C VAL A 92 16.74 2.07 8.22
N LEU A 93 16.48 1.11 7.33
CA LEU A 93 15.19 0.91 6.70
C LEU A 93 14.09 0.61 7.74
N ASP A 94 14.36 -0.27 8.71
CA ASP A 94 13.39 -0.60 9.76
C ASP A 94 13.02 0.62 10.61
N TYR A 95 13.99 1.49 10.90
CA TYR A 95 13.70 2.76 11.57
C TYR A 95 12.66 3.59 10.81
N TYR A 96 12.80 3.72 9.48
CA TYR A 96 11.86 4.47 8.65
C TYR A 96 10.52 3.75 8.47
N LEU A 97 10.50 2.42 8.40
CA LEU A 97 9.26 1.64 8.40
C LEU A 97 8.46 1.86 9.69
N ASN A 98 9.12 1.85 10.85
CA ASN A 98 8.48 2.17 12.14
C ASN A 98 8.01 3.63 12.21
N LEU A 99 8.73 4.57 11.59
CA LEU A 99 8.28 5.96 11.50
C LEU A 99 6.98 6.07 10.69
N ILE A 100 6.91 5.39 9.54
CA ILE A 100 5.69 5.34 8.73
C ILE A 100 4.54 4.68 9.49
N ARG A 101 4.80 3.56 10.18
CA ARG A 101 3.82 2.89 11.06
C ARG A 101 3.21 3.87 12.05
N ARG A 102 4.02 4.62 12.81
CA ARG A 102 3.53 5.64 13.75
C ARG A 102 2.66 6.71 13.10
N ILE A 103 3.02 7.15 11.89
CA ILE A 103 2.21 8.10 11.12
C ILE A 103 0.85 7.49 10.76
N HIS A 104 0.82 6.24 10.32
CA HIS A 104 -0.41 5.53 10.00
C HIS A 104 -1.30 5.30 11.23
N CYS A 105 -0.76 4.82 12.36
CA CYS A 105 -1.51 4.67 13.61
C CYS A 105 -2.16 6.00 14.03
N ARG A 106 -1.38 7.10 14.01
CA ARG A 106 -1.91 8.44 14.29
C ARG A 106 -3.00 8.86 13.30
N THR A 107 -2.88 8.47 12.04
CA THR A 107 -3.88 8.75 11.01
C THR A 107 -5.19 8.01 11.30
N TYR A 108 -5.13 6.72 11.66
CA TYR A 108 -6.29 5.95 12.11
C TYR A 108 -6.98 6.59 13.31
N GLU A 109 -6.21 6.98 14.34
CA GLU A 109 -6.73 7.65 15.53
C GLU A 109 -7.40 8.98 15.20
N TYR A 110 -6.73 9.83 14.42
CA TYR A 110 -7.24 11.15 14.03
C TYR A 110 -8.53 11.03 13.21
N LEU A 111 -8.54 10.18 12.18
CA LEU A 111 -9.73 9.95 11.37
C LEU A 111 -10.86 9.35 12.21
N GLY A 112 -10.54 8.51 13.19
CA GLY A 112 -11.53 7.92 14.09
C GLY A 112 -12.31 8.95 14.90
N GLU A 113 -11.76 10.14 15.11
CA GLU A 113 -12.43 11.24 15.82
C GLU A 113 -13.29 12.13 14.90
N MET A 114 -13.21 11.94 13.58
CA MET A 114 -14.01 12.70 12.62
C MET A 114 -15.48 12.25 12.62
N LYS A 115 -16.38 13.21 12.41
CA LYS A 115 -17.83 12.96 12.30
C LYS A 115 -18.22 12.52 10.90
N ALA A 116 -19.23 11.67 10.80
CA ALA A 116 -19.80 11.19 9.53
C ALA A 116 -20.35 12.34 8.66
N SER A 117 -20.77 13.45 9.26
CA SER A 117 -21.18 14.67 8.53
C SER A 117 -20.11 15.25 7.60
N THR A 118 -18.84 14.87 7.74
CA THR A 118 -17.76 15.33 6.84
C THR A 118 -17.88 14.77 5.42
N ASN A 119 -18.51 13.61 5.25
CA ASN A 119 -18.86 13.06 3.94
C ASN A 119 -20.10 12.14 4.07
N PRO A 120 -21.32 12.70 4.08
CA PRO A 120 -22.54 11.93 4.31
C PRO A 120 -22.77 10.84 3.25
N LEU A 121 -22.41 11.09 1.99
CA LEU A 121 -22.53 10.09 0.93
C LEU A 121 -21.71 8.83 1.26
N ALA A 122 -20.48 9.01 1.73
CA ALA A 122 -19.59 7.92 2.04
C ALA A 122 -19.94 7.23 3.37
N TYR A 123 -20.27 8.00 4.41
CA TYR A 123 -20.36 7.51 5.78
C TYR A 123 -21.79 7.25 6.28
N CYS A 124 -22.82 7.79 5.61
CA CYS A 124 -24.23 7.68 6.00
C CYS A 124 -25.10 6.96 4.94
N GLU A 125 -24.84 7.19 3.65
CA GLU A 125 -25.69 6.69 2.55
C GLU A 125 -25.15 5.40 1.89
N GLY A 126 -24.22 4.70 2.52
CA GLY A 126 -23.68 3.43 2.04
C GLY A 126 -22.59 3.56 0.97
N GLY A 127 -22.01 4.74 0.76
CA GLY A 127 -20.91 4.93 -0.18
C GLY A 127 -19.65 4.15 0.19
N PHE A 128 -19.39 3.96 1.49
CA PHE A 128 -18.41 3.00 2.01
C PHE A 128 -19.06 1.82 2.71
N LEU A 129 -18.30 0.72 2.82
CA LEU A 129 -18.68 -0.49 3.52
C LEU A 129 -19.05 -0.16 4.98
N GLY A 130 -20.29 -0.46 5.36
CA GLY A 130 -20.82 -0.14 6.69
C GLY A 130 -21.19 1.32 6.91
N GLY A 131 -21.09 2.17 5.88
CA GLY A 131 -21.35 3.61 5.93
C GLY A 131 -22.82 3.97 6.05
N HIS A 132 -23.48 3.52 7.13
CA HIS A 132 -24.86 3.86 7.51
C HIS A 132 -24.91 4.53 8.89
N LEU A 133 -23.94 5.38 9.16
CA LEU A 133 -23.82 6.10 10.42
C LEU A 133 -24.77 7.31 10.46
N GLY A 134 -25.17 7.73 11.66
CA GLY A 134 -25.81 9.01 11.87
C GLY A 134 -24.84 10.16 11.61
N ILE A 135 -25.33 11.32 11.18
CA ILE A 135 -24.50 12.48 10.81
C ILE A 135 -23.57 12.99 11.92
N HIS A 136 -23.88 12.69 13.18
CA HIS A 136 -23.08 13.10 14.34
C HIS A 136 -22.17 11.99 14.88
N ASP A 137 -22.29 10.77 14.37
CA ASP A 137 -21.48 9.64 14.78
C ASP A 137 -20.05 9.81 14.29
N LYS A 138 -19.12 9.17 15.00
CA LYS A 138 -17.72 9.08 14.61
C LYS A 138 -17.53 8.03 13.52
N ILE A 139 -16.63 8.27 12.58
CA ILE A 139 -16.34 7.32 11.48
C ILE A 139 -15.45 6.14 11.90
N LYS A 140 -14.94 6.12 13.15
CA LYS A 140 -14.08 5.05 13.69
C LYS A 140 -14.54 3.62 13.37
N PRO A 141 -15.83 3.26 13.44
CA PRO A 141 -16.30 1.91 13.12
C PRO A 141 -16.00 1.47 11.67
N LEU A 142 -15.89 2.41 10.73
CA LEU A 142 -15.63 2.10 9.31
C LEU A 142 -14.14 1.83 9.05
N LEU A 143 -13.26 2.34 9.91
CA LEU A 143 -11.82 2.32 9.69
C LEU A 143 -11.19 0.94 9.85
N CYS A 144 -11.85 -0.01 10.52
CA CYS A 144 -11.34 -1.38 10.68
C CYS A 144 -11.09 -2.07 9.32
N SER A 145 -11.90 -1.75 8.32
CA SER A 145 -11.77 -2.29 6.95
C SER A 145 -10.90 -1.42 6.04
N ALA A 146 -10.49 -0.24 6.48
CA ALA A 146 -9.72 0.70 5.69
C ALA A 146 -8.23 0.33 5.68
N THR A 147 -7.53 0.56 4.56
CA THR A 147 -6.10 0.23 4.40
C THR A 147 -5.21 1.47 4.41
N ALA A 148 -4.04 1.38 5.04
CA ALA A 148 -2.97 2.37 4.92
C ALA A 148 -1.79 1.82 4.10
N SER A 149 -1.14 2.67 3.31
CA SER A 149 -0.18 2.24 2.30
C SER A 149 1.26 2.67 2.58
N PHE A 150 2.16 1.68 2.56
CA PHE A 150 3.61 1.89 2.52
C PHE A 150 4.03 2.02 1.06
N GLY A 151 4.31 3.26 0.65
CA GLY A 151 4.70 3.59 -0.72
C GLY A 151 6.14 3.20 -1.02
N ILE A 152 6.37 2.59 -2.18
CA ILE A 152 7.68 2.18 -2.67
C ILE A 152 7.95 2.83 -4.03
N THR A 153 9.18 3.33 -4.23
CA THR A 153 9.69 3.91 -5.47
C THR A 153 11.16 3.54 -5.70
N ALA A 154 11.62 3.73 -6.94
CA ALA A 154 13.04 3.73 -7.30
C ALA A 154 13.84 2.46 -6.94
N LEU A 155 13.24 1.28 -7.16
CA LEU A 155 13.91 0.00 -6.93
C LEU A 155 15.11 -0.23 -7.87
N ASN A 156 15.01 0.23 -9.12
CA ASN A 156 16.13 0.15 -10.06
C ASN A 156 17.32 1.00 -9.58
N GLU A 157 17.07 2.22 -9.13
CA GLU A 157 18.13 3.10 -8.63
C GLU A 157 18.71 2.57 -7.31
N LEU A 158 17.89 1.93 -6.47
CA LEU A 158 18.37 1.24 -5.28
C LEU A 158 19.36 0.12 -5.65
N GLU A 159 18.99 -0.74 -6.60
CA GLU A 159 19.85 -1.81 -7.12
C GLU A 159 21.17 -1.26 -7.67
N GLN A 160 21.09 -0.20 -8.49
CA GLN A 160 22.28 0.43 -9.06
C GLN A 160 23.20 1.05 -8.01
N LEU A 161 22.64 1.58 -6.90
CA LEU A 161 23.45 2.09 -5.81
C LEU A 161 24.15 0.97 -5.04
N ALA A 162 23.42 -0.12 -4.77
CA ALA A 162 23.92 -1.26 -4.01
C ALA A 162 24.94 -2.09 -4.80
N ASP A 163 24.53 -2.63 -5.95
CA ASP A 163 25.25 -3.69 -6.65
C ASP A 163 25.76 -3.27 -8.03
N LYS A 164 25.58 -1.99 -8.41
CA LYS A 164 26.03 -1.41 -9.70
C LYS A 164 25.41 -2.07 -10.93
N LYS A 165 24.25 -2.72 -10.77
CA LYS A 165 23.47 -3.35 -11.83
C LYS A 165 22.06 -2.77 -11.88
N SER A 166 21.38 -2.89 -13.02
CA SER A 166 19.94 -2.63 -13.12
C SER A 166 19.12 -3.85 -12.74
N ILE A 167 17.87 -3.65 -12.29
CA ILE A 167 16.94 -4.76 -11.97
C ILE A 167 16.63 -5.67 -13.18
N ALA A 168 16.93 -5.23 -14.41
CA ALA A 168 16.77 -6.03 -15.60
C ALA A 168 17.94 -7.02 -15.80
N GLU A 169 19.11 -6.72 -15.22
CA GLU A 169 20.29 -7.58 -15.23
C GLU A 169 20.31 -8.51 -14.02
N ASP A 170 20.07 -7.96 -12.84
CA ASP A 170 20.07 -8.64 -11.55
C ASP A 170 19.29 -7.77 -10.55
N GLY A 171 18.35 -8.37 -9.82
CA GLY A 171 17.43 -7.67 -8.93
C GLY A 171 17.40 -8.23 -7.52
N ASP A 172 18.39 -9.02 -7.15
CA ASP A 172 18.43 -9.77 -5.89
C ASP A 172 18.36 -8.83 -4.68
N PHE A 173 19.03 -7.68 -4.72
CA PHE A 173 19.00 -6.73 -3.61
C PHE A 173 17.63 -6.03 -3.48
N ALA A 174 17.02 -5.65 -4.60
CA ALA A 174 15.67 -5.10 -4.64
C ALA A 174 14.63 -6.13 -4.15
N ILE A 175 14.73 -7.39 -4.56
CA ILE A 175 13.85 -8.47 -4.10
C ILE A 175 14.00 -8.65 -2.59
N LYS A 176 15.23 -8.81 -2.09
CA LYS A 176 15.51 -8.94 -0.65
C LYS A 176 14.99 -7.75 0.15
N THR A 177 15.08 -6.53 -0.41
CA THR A 177 14.52 -5.32 0.19
C THR A 177 12.99 -5.39 0.27
N MET A 178 12.33 -5.81 -0.81
CA MET A 178 10.88 -5.96 -0.85
C MET A 178 10.37 -7.06 0.08
N GLU A 179 11.08 -8.18 0.19
CA GLU A 179 10.77 -9.27 1.13
C GLU A 179 10.86 -8.79 2.59
N PHE A 180 11.92 -8.04 2.92
CA PHE A 180 12.08 -7.44 4.24
C PHE A 180 10.91 -6.49 4.58
N ILE A 181 10.57 -5.59 3.66
CA ILE A 181 9.46 -4.64 3.82
C ILE A 181 8.14 -5.41 3.99
N ASN A 182 7.89 -6.42 3.16
CA ASN A 182 6.67 -7.22 3.22
C ASN A 182 6.53 -7.96 4.56
N LYS A 183 7.63 -8.55 5.04
CA LYS A 183 7.68 -9.20 6.36
C LYS A 183 7.32 -8.21 7.48
N ARG A 184 7.99 -7.06 7.53
CA ARG A 184 7.76 -6.04 8.56
C ARG A 184 6.34 -5.48 8.53
N ILE A 185 5.80 -5.21 7.35
CA ILE A 185 4.41 -4.77 7.21
C ILE A 185 3.45 -5.87 7.68
N GLY A 186 3.73 -7.14 7.39
CA GLY A 186 2.97 -8.28 7.92
C GLY A 186 2.93 -8.30 9.44
N GLU A 187 4.10 -8.16 10.09
CA GLU A 187 4.21 -8.07 11.55
C GLU A 187 3.42 -6.88 12.10
N PHE A 188 3.50 -5.70 11.47
CA PHE A 188 2.74 -4.52 11.89
C PHE A 188 1.22 -4.73 11.80
N LYS A 189 0.71 -5.46 10.80
CA LYS A 189 -0.73 -5.76 10.71
C LYS A 189 -1.21 -6.58 11.92
N GLU A 190 -0.42 -7.58 12.31
CA GLU A 190 -0.72 -8.45 13.43
C GLU A 190 -0.64 -7.71 14.77
N GLU A 191 0.39 -6.88 14.94
CA GLU A 191 0.60 -6.12 16.18
C GLU A 191 -0.41 -4.98 16.37
N ASP A 192 -0.74 -4.24 15.30
CA ASP A 192 -1.60 -3.05 15.39
C ASP A 192 -3.09 -3.37 15.22
N GLY A 193 -3.44 -4.52 14.62
CA GLY A 193 -4.81 -4.79 14.18
C GLY A 193 -5.28 -3.82 13.10
N HIS A 194 -4.37 -3.34 12.26
CA HIS A 194 -4.64 -2.43 11.15
C HIS A 194 -4.31 -3.09 9.81
N LEU A 195 -5.03 -2.70 8.76
CA LEU A 195 -4.73 -3.18 7.42
C LEU A 195 -3.68 -2.29 6.76
N TYR A 196 -2.53 -2.89 6.48
CA TYR A 196 -1.47 -2.23 5.71
C TYR A 196 -1.33 -2.84 4.32
N ALA A 197 -0.79 -2.11 3.36
CA ALA A 197 -0.44 -2.65 2.04
C ALA A 197 0.83 -1.99 1.50
N ILE A 198 1.62 -2.77 0.77
CA ILE A 198 2.68 -2.22 -0.08
C ILE A 198 2.02 -1.55 -1.29
N TYR A 199 2.52 -0.37 -1.64
CA TYR A 199 2.00 0.42 -2.75
C TYR A 199 3.12 0.89 -3.65
N GLY A 200 3.15 0.39 -4.90
CA GLY A 200 4.02 0.96 -5.93
C GLY A 200 3.56 2.38 -6.25
N THR A 201 4.21 3.39 -5.69
CA THR A 201 3.70 4.77 -5.76
C THR A 201 3.76 5.26 -7.21
N PRO A 202 2.67 5.79 -7.82
CA PRO A 202 2.67 6.32 -9.19
C PRO A 202 3.79 7.31 -9.44
N ALA A 203 4.06 8.13 -8.44
CA ALA A 203 5.21 9.01 -8.37
C ALA A 203 5.36 9.99 -9.54
N GLU A 204 4.23 10.40 -10.15
CA GLU A 204 4.18 11.34 -11.29
C GLU A 204 5.03 12.60 -11.06
N ASN A 205 4.91 13.20 -9.87
CA ASN A 205 5.74 14.33 -9.44
C ASN A 205 6.81 13.93 -8.42
N LEU A 206 6.58 12.85 -7.67
CA LEU A 206 7.45 12.43 -6.58
C LEU A 206 8.82 11.96 -7.08
N CYS A 207 8.90 11.34 -8.26
CA CYS A 207 10.16 10.87 -8.83
C CYS A 207 11.15 12.02 -9.05
N GLY A 208 10.70 13.13 -9.66
CA GLY A 208 11.52 14.32 -9.89
C GLY A 208 11.96 14.97 -8.58
N LEU A 209 11.04 15.10 -7.62
CA LEU A 209 11.35 15.65 -6.30
C LEU A 209 12.38 14.79 -5.55
N GLN A 210 12.24 13.47 -5.57
CA GLN A 210 13.17 12.54 -4.92
C GLN A 210 14.58 12.65 -5.50
N ILE A 211 14.71 12.80 -6.83
CA ILE A 211 16.00 13.02 -7.49
C ILE A 211 16.61 14.35 -7.04
N GLN A 212 15.84 15.45 -7.04
CA GLN A 212 16.33 16.76 -6.59
C GLN A 212 16.82 16.73 -5.15
N GLN A 213 16.05 16.09 -4.25
CA GLN A 213 16.43 15.92 -2.85
C GLN A 213 17.70 15.09 -2.68
N PHE A 214 17.82 14.00 -3.45
CA PHE A 214 18.98 13.12 -3.42
C PHE A 214 20.25 13.87 -3.85
N ARG A 215 20.22 14.52 -5.02
CA ARG A 215 21.34 15.31 -5.55
C ARG A 215 21.75 16.44 -4.62
N LYS A 216 20.77 17.16 -4.04
CA LYS A 216 21.05 18.21 -3.06
C LYS A 216 21.87 17.73 -1.87
N LYS A 217 21.72 16.46 -1.47
CA LYS A 217 22.41 15.89 -0.31
C LYS A 217 23.70 15.15 -0.67
N TYR A 218 23.74 14.45 -1.79
CA TYR A 218 24.82 13.52 -2.13
C TYR A 218 25.61 13.86 -3.41
N GLY A 219 25.21 14.89 -4.16
CA GLY A 219 25.81 15.25 -5.45
C GLY A 219 25.07 14.62 -6.61
#